data_AF-A0A183I0P2-F1
#
_entry.id   AF-A0A183I0P2-F1
#
_cell.length_a   1.000
_cell.length_b   1.000
_cell.length_c   1.000
_cell.angle_alpha   90.00
_cell.angle_beta   90.00
_cell.angle_gamma   90.00
#
_symmetry.space_group_name_H-M   'P 1'
#
loop_
_entity.id
_entity.type
_entity.pdbx_description
1 polymer ?
#
loop_
_entity_poly.entity_id
_entity_poly.type
_entity_poly.pdbx_seq_one_letter_code
_entity_poly.pdbx_strand_id
1 'polypeptide(L)' 'MSILAKISEIENEMARTQKNKATMGHLGMLKARIAKLRRELITPKSGGGSSGEGFDVAKTGDARIGFVG' A
#
# COMPACT_ATOMS: atom_id res chain seq x y z
N MET A 1 15.59 3.20 -10.10
CA MET A 1 14.13 3.41 -10.00
C MET A 1 13.73 3.42 -8.54
N SER A 2 13.08 4.49 -8.07
CA SER A 2 12.52 4.57 -6.71
C SER A 2 11.35 3.60 -6.54
N ILE A 3 10.99 3.26 -5.30
CA ILE A 3 9.84 2.38 -4.98
C ILE A 3 8.54 2.97 -5.56
N LEU A 4 8.38 4.29 -5.48
CA LEU A 4 7.24 5.00 -6.05
C LEU A 4 7.18 4.86 -7.59
N ALA A 5 8.31 5.00 -8.29
CA ALA A 5 8.37 4.80 -9.73
C ALA A 5 7.94 3.38 -10.13
N LYS A 6 8.38 2.36 -9.37
CA LYS A 6 7.98 0.96 -9.59
C LYS A 6 6.48 0.74 -9.39
N ILE A 7 5.86 1.42 -8.42
CA ILE A 7 4.42 1.34 -8.19
C ILE A 7 3.66 1.95 -9.38
N SER A 8 4.06 3.15 -9.82
CA SER A 8 3.42 3.83 -10.94
C SER A 8 3.57 3.07 -12.25
N GLU A 9 4.71 2.42 -12.50
CA GLU A 9 4.90 1.55 -13.67
C GLU A 9 3.92 0.38 -13.67
N ILE A 10 3.76 -0.32 -12.54
CA ILE A 10 2.85 -1.46 -12.43
C ILE A 10 1.37 -1.01 -12.54
N GLU A 11 1.03 0.14 -11.97
CA GLU A 11 -0.33 0.72 -12.09
C GLU A 11 -0.66 1.10 -13.55
N ASN A 12 0.30 1.67 -14.27
CA ASN A 12 0.16 1.98 -15.70
C ASN A 12 -0.01 0.71 -16.55
N GLU A 13 0.73 -0.35 -16.23
CA GLU A 13 0.60 -1.65 -16.90
C GLU A 13 -0.77 -2.29 -16.62
N MET A 14 -1.24 -2.22 -15.37
CA MET A 14 -2.57 -2.71 -15.00
C MET A 14 -3.70 -1.92 -15.68
N ALA A 15 -3.54 -0.60 -15.86
CA ALA A 15 -4.54 0.23 -16.52
C ALA A 15 -4.66 -0.07 -18.03
N ARG A 16 -3.55 -0.48 -18.68
CA ARG A 16 -3.53 -0.81 -20.11
C ARG A 16 -3.98 -2.25 -20.42
N THR A 17 -3.86 -3.16 -19.46
CA THR A 17 -4.13 -4.58 -19.68
C THR A 17 -5.61 -4.92 -19.52
N GLN A 18 -6.22 -5.45 -20.58
CA GLN A 18 -7.59 -5.95 -20.50
C GLN A 18 -7.67 -7.25 -19.71
N LYS A 19 -8.68 -7.38 -18.87
CA LYS A 19 -8.93 -8.57 -18.03
C LYS A 19 -9.58 -9.68 -18.85
N ASN A 20 -8.84 -10.73 -19.18
CA ASN A 20 -9.32 -11.92 -19.90
C ASN A 20 -8.58 -13.18 -19.43
N LYS A 21 -9.02 -14.38 -19.86
CA LYS A 21 -8.46 -15.67 -19.41
C LYS A 21 -6.93 -15.77 -19.58
N ALA A 22 -6.37 -15.16 -20.61
CA ALA A 22 -4.93 -15.17 -20.87
C ALA A 22 -4.14 -14.22 -19.94
N THR A 23 -4.74 -13.12 -19.50
CA THR A 23 -4.06 -12.07 -18.72
C THR A 23 -4.31 -12.14 -17.22
N MET A 24 -5.27 -12.94 -16.75
CA MET A 24 -5.63 -13.08 -15.33
C MET A 24 -4.45 -13.49 -14.44
N GLY A 25 -3.61 -14.41 -14.89
CA GLY A 25 -2.42 -14.84 -14.13
C GLY A 25 -1.41 -13.71 -13.96
N HIS A 26 -1.18 -12.93 -15.02
CA HIS A 26 -0.29 -11.77 -15.00
C HIS A 26 -0.82 -10.65 -14.09
N LEU A 27 -2.10 -10.30 -14.21
CA LEU A 27 -2.75 -9.32 -13.34
C LEU A 27 -2.69 -9.72 -11.85
N GLY A 28 -2.78 -11.02 -11.55
CA GLY A 28 -2.59 -11.54 -10.20
C GLY A 28 -1.16 -11.29 -9.66
N MET A 29 -0.14 -11.55 -10.49
CA MET A 29 1.26 -11.27 -10.14
C MET A 29 1.52 -9.77 -9.96
N LEU A 30 0.98 -8.92 -10.82
CA LEU A 30 1.12 -7.46 -10.71
C LEU A 30 0.50 -6.92 -9.41
N LYS A 31 -0.70 -7.39 -9.05
CA LYS A 31 -1.33 -7.05 -7.76
C LYS A 31 -0.51 -7.48 -6.55
N ALA A 32 0.07 -8.68 -6.58
CA ALA A 32 0.93 -9.17 -5.52
C ALA A 32 2.19 -8.31 -5.37
N ARG A 33 2.78 -7.85 -6.48
CA ARG A 33 3.94 -6.96 -6.50
C ARG A 33 3.61 -5.58 -5.91
N ILE A 34 2.49 -4.97 -6.31
CA ILE A 34 2.02 -3.70 -5.71
C ILE A 34 1.84 -3.85 -4.20
N ALA A 35 1.20 -4.93 -3.73
CA ALA A 35 0.94 -5.12 -2.31
C ALA A 35 2.23 -5.26 -1.48
N LYS A 36 3.29 -5.85 -2.03
CA LYS A 36 4.61 -5.91 -1.38
C LYS A 36 5.25 -4.52 -1.31
N LEU A 37 5.28 -3.79 -2.42
CA LEU A 37 5.88 -2.44 -2.48
C LEU A 37 5.14 -1.42 -1.60
N ARG A 38 3.80 -1.49 -1.53
CA ARG A 38 3.00 -0.65 -0.61
C ARG A 38 3.25 -0.99 0.86
N ARG A 39 3.48 -2.26 1.19
CA ARG A 39 3.83 -2.67 2.56
C ARG A 39 5.21 -2.15 2.96
N GLU A 40 6.18 -2.20 2.06
CA GLU A 40 7.53 -1.66 2.29
C GLU A 40 7.53 -0.14 2.57
N LEU A 41 6.56 0.61 2.03
CA LEU A 41 6.38 2.04 2.32
C LEU A 41 5.78 2.32 3.70
N ILE A 42 4.85 1.49 4.17
CA ILE A 42 4.14 1.70 5.45
C ILE A 42 4.95 1.17 6.63
N THR A 43 5.63 0.03 6.46
CA THR A 43 6.45 -0.58 7.50
C THR A 43 7.90 -0.61 7.02
N PRO A 44 8.74 0.37 7.40
CA PRO A 44 10.18 0.17 7.30
C PRO A 44 10.53 -1.01 8.21
N LYS A 45 11.50 -1.86 7.79
CA LYS A 45 11.93 -3.05 8.55
C LYS A 45 12.42 -2.65 9.95
N SER A 46 11.52 -2.58 10.92
CA SER A 46 11.82 -2.46 12.33
C SER A 46 11.21 -3.66 13.03
N GLY A 47 12.08 -4.56 13.48
CA GLY A 47 11.71 -5.56 14.47
C GLY A 47 11.51 -4.85 15.82
N GLY A 48 10.42 -5.20 16.50
CA GLY A 48 10.21 -4.84 17.91
C GLY A 48 9.73 -3.41 18.15
N GLY A 49 8.61 -3.31 18.86
CA GLY A 49 8.24 -2.11 19.61
C GLY A 49 7.33 -1.12 18.88
N SER A 50 6.12 -0.97 19.42
CA SER A 50 5.28 0.22 19.33
C SER A 50 4.98 0.72 17.93
N SER A 51 3.98 0.10 17.29
CA SER A 51 3.34 0.60 16.08
C SER A 51 2.88 2.06 16.23
N GLY A 52 3.47 2.92 15.40
CA GLY A 52 2.82 4.10 14.84
C GLY A 52 3.35 5.43 15.38
N GLU A 53 3.83 6.27 14.46
CA GLU A 53 3.69 7.73 14.53
C GLU A 53 2.19 8.09 14.48
N GLY A 54 1.42 7.58 15.44
CA GLY A 54 0.02 7.89 15.60
C GLY A 54 -0.05 8.99 16.63
N PHE A 55 -0.26 10.22 16.17
CA PHE A 55 -0.82 11.35 16.92
C PHE A 55 -0.97 11.07 18.43
N ASP A 56 0.02 11.50 19.20
CA ASP A 56 0.04 11.43 20.67
C ASP A 56 -0.98 12.42 21.24
N VAL A 57 -2.26 12.16 20.95
CA VAL A 57 -3.38 12.82 21.59
C VAL A 57 -3.69 11.97 22.82
N ALA A 58 -3.45 12.56 23.99
CA ALA A 58 -3.73 11.97 25.29
C ALA A 58 -5.11 11.27 25.27
N LYS A 59 -5.18 10.08 25.88
CA LYS A 59 -6.39 9.25 26.00
C LYS A 59 -7.48 9.92 26.85
N THR A 60 -7.99 11.07 26.46
CA THR A 60 -9.16 11.70 27.05
C THR A 60 -10.25 11.77 25.98
N GLY A 61 -11.16 10.81 26.01
CA GLY A 61 -12.31 10.70 25.09
C GLY A 61 -12.60 9.26 24.64
N ASP A 62 -13.88 8.97 24.41
CA ASP A 62 -14.38 7.62 24.03
C ASP A 62 -14.21 7.28 22.53
N ALA A 63 -13.92 8.27 21.67
CA ALA A 63 -13.84 8.06 20.22
C ALA A 63 -12.79 8.94 19.53
N ARG A 64 -12.29 8.44 18.40
CA ARG A 64 -11.40 9.16 17.47
C ARG A 64 -12.15 9.36 16.15
N ILE A 65 -12.24 10.59 15.66
CA ILE A 65 -12.91 10.93 14.40
C ILE A 65 -11.85 11.38 13.40
N GLY A 66 -11.74 10.67 12.27
CA GLY A 66 -10.89 11.05 11.14
C GLY A 66 -11.72 11.80 10.10
N PHE A 67 -11.41 13.07 9.85
CA PHE A 67 -11.98 13.81 8.74
C PHE A 67 -11.13 13.57 7.49
N VAL A 68 -11.77 13.13 6.41
CA VAL A 68 -11.15 12.98 5.08
C VAL A 68 -12.00 13.78 4.10
N GLY A 69 -11.40 14.77 3.46
CA GLY A 69 -12.03 15.68 2.50
C GLY A 69 -11.02 16.14 1.46
#